data_AF-A0A251XSL9-F1
#
_entry.id   AF-A0A251XSL9-F1
#
_cell.length_a   1.000
_cell.length_b   1.000
_cell.length_c   1.000
_cell.angle_alpha   90.00
_cell.angle_beta   90.00
_cell.angle_gamma   90.00
#
_symmetry.space_group_name_H-M   'P 1'
#
loop_
_entity.id
_entity.type
_entity.pdbx_description
1 polymer ?
#
loop_
_entity_poly.entity_id
_entity_poly.type
_entity_poly.pdbx_seq_one_letter_code
_entity_poly.pdbx_strand_id
1 'polypeptide(L)'
;MLKAEGVDVVAGGDVTAEPWDDPPRRRRRPGRAHAADCAADATGTGAGAAGAAADPGPAPREVAVWTDPARGAYVKTVTRDGVLVGFVAVGMPRAGAELTLLFERGGELPADRSVLLRLDAADAGALPSGDPLAPDATVCWCNGVTAGTIAQAAADGATTVEGIGACTRAGTGCGTCRGRIQEVLASAGGRAAALL
;
A
#
# COMPACT_ATOMS: atom_id res chain seq x y z
N MET A 1 12.39 7.12 2.02
CA MET A 1 12.85 5.73 1.84
C MET A 1 14.36 5.70 2.06
N LEU A 2 14.81 5.09 3.14
CA LEU A 2 16.22 4.90 3.46
C LEU A 2 16.65 3.56 2.85
N LYS A 3 17.73 3.58 2.07
CA LYS A 3 18.35 2.41 1.48
C LYS A 3 19.49 1.97 2.41
N ALA A 4 19.18 1.15 3.41
CA ALA A 4 20.22 0.44 4.15
C ALA A 4 20.65 -0.77 3.32
N GLU A 5 21.89 -1.25 3.46
CA GLU A 5 22.50 -2.41 2.77
C GLU A 5 21.51 -3.40 2.10
N GLY A 6 21.07 -3.09 0.88
CA GLY A 6 20.16 -3.95 0.10
C GLY A 6 18.72 -4.10 0.63
N VAL A 7 18.32 -3.42 1.70
CA VAL A 7 16.97 -3.48 2.30
C VAL A 7 16.30 -2.11 2.24
N ASP A 8 15.14 -2.09 1.59
CA ASP A 8 14.29 -0.93 1.48
C ASP A 8 13.53 -0.65 2.77
N VAL A 9 13.78 0.50 3.41
CA VAL A 9 13.09 0.91 4.65
C VAL A 9 12.36 2.23 4.45
N VAL A 10 11.09 2.27 4.81
CA VAL A 10 10.30 3.52 4.87
C VAL A 10 9.36 3.48 6.07
N ALA A 11 9.19 4.63 6.71
CA ALA A 11 8.26 4.80 7.81
C ALA A 11 7.70 6.23 7.79
N GLY A 12 6.52 6.41 8.36
CA GLY A 12 5.86 7.71 8.51
C GLY A 12 4.82 7.67 9.62
N GLY A 13 4.55 8.83 10.22
CA GLY A 13 3.49 8.99 11.23
C GLY A 13 3.77 8.32 12.59
N ASP A 14 2.70 7.95 13.30
CA ASP A 14 2.75 7.25 14.59
C ASP A 14 3.12 5.77 14.37
N VAL A 15 4.40 5.45 14.59
CA VAL A 15 4.91 4.08 14.50
C VAL A 15 5.03 3.40 15.85
N THR A 16 4.67 4.10 16.93
CA THR A 16 4.85 3.64 18.31
C THR A 16 3.70 2.80 18.82
N ALA A 17 2.50 2.96 18.25
CA ALA A 17 1.33 2.21 18.67
C ALA A 17 1.50 0.70 18.44
N GLU A 18 1.20 -0.10 19.44
CA GLU A 18 1.31 -1.56 19.40
C GLU A 18 -0.06 -2.25 19.27
N PRO A 19 -0.14 -3.47 18.69
CA PRO A 19 -1.39 -4.20 18.50
C PRO A 19 -2.23 -4.43 19.76
N TRP A 20 -1.62 -4.30 20.93
CA TRP A 20 -2.24 -4.60 22.22
C TRP A 20 -2.48 -3.35 23.07
N ASP A 21 -2.14 -2.16 22.58
CA ASP A 21 -2.36 -0.90 23.30
C ASP A 21 -3.87 -0.60 23.43
N ASP A 22 -4.62 -0.84 22.35
CA ASP A 22 -6.07 -0.64 22.29
C ASP A 22 -6.78 -2.01 22.13
N PRO A 23 -7.75 -2.37 23.00
CA PRO A 23 -8.48 -3.63 22.83
C PRO A 23 -9.24 -3.59 21.50
N PRO A 24 -9.25 -4.69 20.72
CA PRO A 24 -9.95 -4.72 19.45
C PRO A 24 -11.41 -4.33 19.70
N ARG A 25 -11.95 -3.43 18.85
CA ARG A 25 -13.37 -3.08 18.90
C ARG A 25 -14.13 -4.40 18.91
N ARG A 26 -14.80 -4.73 20.02
CA ARG A 26 -15.65 -5.91 20.08
C ARG A 26 -16.60 -5.76 18.92
N ARG A 27 -16.45 -6.59 17.87
CA ARG A 27 -17.47 -6.67 16.82
C ARG A 27 -18.77 -6.81 17.59
N ARG A 28 -19.68 -5.84 17.48
CA ARG A 28 -21.04 -6.01 18.01
C ARG A 28 -21.47 -7.35 17.42
N ARG A 29 -21.58 -8.39 18.26
CA ARG A 29 -22.21 -9.61 17.81
C ARG A 29 -23.57 -9.14 17.28
N PRO A 30 -23.94 -9.39 16.02
CA PRO A 30 -25.31 -9.18 15.61
C PRO A 30 -26.15 -9.92 16.65
N GLY A 31 -26.96 -9.16 17.39
CA GLY A 31 -27.53 -9.62 18.65
C GLY A 31 -28.23 -10.94 18.42
N ARG A 32 -27.79 -12.00 19.11
CA ARG A 32 -28.77 -12.99 19.55
C ARG A 32 -29.63 -12.22 20.54
N ALA A 33 -30.82 -11.79 20.11
CA ALA A 33 -31.88 -11.46 21.04
C ALA A 33 -31.95 -12.63 22.02
N HIS A 34 -31.49 -12.43 23.25
CA HIS A 34 -31.82 -13.38 24.30
C HIS A 34 -33.32 -13.21 24.50
N ALA A 35 -34.08 -14.29 24.40
CA ALA A 35 -35.52 -14.30 24.61
C ALA A 35 -35.95 -13.78 26.01
N ALA A 36 -34.99 -13.47 26.89
CA ALA A 36 -35.21 -12.83 28.18
C ALA A 36 -35.63 -11.35 28.08
N ASP A 37 -35.37 -10.65 26.96
CA ASP A 37 -35.70 -9.22 26.82
C ASP A 37 -37.14 -8.97 26.29
N CYS A 38 -37.91 -10.02 26.00
CA CYS A 38 -39.32 -9.87 25.57
C CYS A 38 -40.33 -9.83 26.73
N ALA A 39 -39.88 -9.91 27.99
CA ALA A 39 -40.78 -10.06 29.15
C ALA A 39 -40.89 -8.81 30.05
N ALA A 40 -40.34 -7.65 29.67
CA ALA A 40 -40.34 -6.46 30.52
C ALA A 40 -41.24 -5.29 30.04
N ASP A 41 -41.88 -5.38 28.87
CA ASP A 41 -42.85 -4.37 28.41
C ASP A 41 -44.27 -4.73 28.86
N ALA A 42 -44.50 -4.74 30.17
CA ALA A 42 -45.85 -4.82 30.72
C ALA A 42 -46.00 -4.21 32.12
N THR A 43 -45.36 -3.08 32.43
CA THR A 43 -45.87 -2.11 33.41
C THR A 43 -45.09 -0.80 33.29
N GLY A 44 -45.79 0.30 33.02
CA GLY A 44 -45.21 1.62 32.87
C GLY A 44 -44.55 2.18 34.13
N THR A 45 -43.89 3.32 33.94
CA THR A 45 -43.22 4.22 34.90
C THR A 45 -41.78 3.84 35.27
N GLY A 46 -40.83 4.40 34.51
CA GLY A 46 -39.42 4.46 34.86
C GLY A 46 -38.71 5.49 33.98
N ALA A 47 -38.74 6.76 34.39
CA ALA A 47 -37.93 7.81 33.79
C ALA A 47 -36.45 7.56 34.14
N GLY A 48 -35.78 6.74 33.32
CA GLY A 48 -34.33 6.57 33.35
C GLY A 48 -33.69 7.72 32.60
N ALA A 49 -32.95 8.58 33.31
CA ALA A 49 -32.15 9.63 32.73
C ALA A 49 -31.28 9.05 31.60
N ALA A 50 -31.51 9.53 30.38
CA ALA A 50 -30.60 9.30 29.27
C ALA A 50 -29.27 9.95 29.66
N GLY A 51 -28.32 9.13 30.13
CA GLY A 51 -26.95 9.56 30.31
C GLY A 51 -26.46 10.11 28.98
N ALA A 52 -26.13 11.39 28.95
CA ALA A 52 -25.47 12.01 27.82
C ALA A 52 -24.29 11.11 27.44
N ALA A 53 -24.33 10.51 26.25
CA ALA A 53 -23.21 9.76 25.74
C ALA A 53 -22.03 10.72 25.73
N ALA A 54 -21.06 10.48 26.61
CA ALA A 54 -19.78 11.18 26.56
C ALA A 54 -19.27 11.07 25.12
N ASP A 55 -18.80 12.18 24.57
CA ASP A 55 -18.07 12.18 23.30
C ASP A 55 -17.05 11.03 23.38
N PRO A 56 -17.13 10.00 22.52
CA PRO A 56 -16.45 8.73 22.74
C PRO A 56 -14.91 8.79 22.69
N GLY A 57 -14.34 10.00 22.72
CA GLY A 57 -12.94 10.26 22.49
C GLY A 57 -12.56 9.97 21.04
N PRO A 58 -11.30 10.23 20.66
CA PRO A 58 -10.81 9.80 19.37
C PRO A 58 -10.91 8.28 19.28
N ALA A 59 -11.23 7.78 18.08
CA ALA A 59 -11.28 6.34 17.86
C ALA A 59 -9.96 5.65 18.25
N PRO A 60 -10.05 4.42 18.82
CA PRO A 60 -8.89 3.61 19.13
C PRO A 60 -8.06 3.36 17.87
N ARG A 61 -6.76 3.19 18.08
CA ARG A 61 -5.84 2.86 17.00
C ARG A 61 -5.98 1.38 16.68
N GLU A 62 -5.95 1.06 15.40
CA GLU A 62 -5.91 -0.32 14.91
C GLU A 62 -4.57 -0.58 14.26
N VAL A 63 -3.79 -1.48 14.85
CA VAL A 63 -2.45 -1.84 14.37
C VAL A 63 -2.49 -3.21 13.70
N ALA A 64 -1.90 -3.32 12.50
CA ALA A 64 -1.68 -4.59 11.83
C ALA A 64 -0.20 -4.75 11.49
N VAL A 65 0.34 -5.96 11.75
CA VAL A 65 1.74 -6.29 11.55
C VAL A 65 1.87 -7.59 10.77
N TRP A 66 2.72 -7.58 9.75
CA TRP A 66 3.21 -8.78 9.06
C TRP A 66 4.73 -8.83 9.14
N THR A 67 5.25 -10.03 9.34
CA THR A 67 6.68 -10.27 9.45
C THR A 67 7.04 -11.57 8.75
N ASP A 68 8.07 -11.51 7.92
CA ASP A 68 8.76 -12.66 7.34
C ASP A 68 10.27 -12.40 7.43
N PRO A 69 10.89 -12.74 8.58
CA PRO A 69 12.31 -12.49 8.80
C PRO A 69 13.22 -13.22 7.81
N ALA A 70 12.81 -14.40 7.32
CA ALA A 70 13.59 -15.17 6.35
C ALA A 70 13.70 -14.45 5.00
N ARG A 71 12.71 -13.61 4.67
CA ARG A 71 12.70 -12.74 3.48
C ARG A 71 13.12 -11.30 3.78
N GLY A 72 13.46 -10.97 5.03
CA GLY A 72 13.75 -9.60 5.44
C GLY A 72 12.55 -8.65 5.29
N ALA A 73 11.32 -9.18 5.33
CA ALA A 73 10.11 -8.41 5.11
C ALA A 73 9.38 -8.10 6.42
N TYR A 74 9.03 -6.82 6.61
CA TYR A 74 8.22 -6.38 7.74
C TYR A 74 7.31 -5.22 7.30
N VAL A 75 6.04 -5.30 7.65
CA VAL A 75 5.07 -4.22 7.44
C VAL A 75 4.26 -4.01 8.70
N LYS A 76 4.28 -2.79 9.23
CA LYS A 76 3.40 -2.32 10.30
C LYS A 76 2.55 -1.18 9.78
N THR A 77 1.27 -1.22 10.10
CA THR A 77 0.32 -0.13 9.80
C THR A 77 -0.43 0.23 11.06
N VAL A 78 -0.64 1.53 11.27
CA VAL A 78 -1.42 2.10 12.36
C VAL A 78 -2.52 2.93 11.72
N THR A 79 -3.76 2.59 12.05
CA THR A 79 -4.94 3.26 11.50
C THR A 79 -5.82 3.82 12.59
N ARG A 80 -6.59 4.87 12.28
CA ARG A 80 -7.68 5.38 13.12
C ARG A 80 -8.91 5.53 12.24
N ASP A 81 -9.98 4.81 12.58
CA ASP A 81 -11.19 4.70 11.75
C ASP A 81 -10.87 4.38 10.28
N GLY A 82 -9.96 3.43 10.06
CA GLY A 82 -9.52 3.02 8.72
C GLY A 82 -8.45 3.92 8.08
N VAL A 83 -8.33 5.19 8.48
CA VAL A 83 -7.35 6.15 7.96
C VAL A 83 -5.94 5.80 8.44
N LEU A 84 -4.96 5.76 7.54
CA LEU A 84 -3.56 5.49 7.86
C LEU A 84 -2.92 6.68 8.59
N VAL A 85 -2.54 6.47 9.85
CA VAL A 85 -1.89 7.48 10.72
C VAL A 85 -0.43 7.18 11.02
N GLY A 86 0.04 5.98 10.68
CA GLY A 86 1.45 5.64 10.71
C GLY A 86 1.76 4.28 10.09
N PHE A 87 3.00 4.09 9.66
CA PHE A 87 3.44 2.84 9.05
C PHE A 87 4.95 2.64 9.11
N VAL A 88 5.36 1.39 8.96
CA VAL A 88 6.73 0.96 8.69
C VAL A 88 6.68 -0.11 7.62
N ALA A 89 7.54 -0.03 6.60
CA ALA A 89 7.75 -1.07 5.61
C ALA A 89 9.26 -1.31 5.44
N VAL A 90 9.67 -2.56 5.57
CA VAL A 90 11.05 -3.06 5.45
C VAL A 90 11.04 -4.20 4.45
N GLY A 91 11.94 -4.17 3.47
CA GLY A 91 12.05 -5.22 2.44
C GLY A 91 10.82 -5.34 1.54
N MET A 92 9.90 -4.37 1.61
CA MET A 92 8.61 -4.36 0.93
C MET A 92 8.46 -3.06 0.14
N PRO A 93 9.26 -2.87 -0.93
CA PRO A 93 9.40 -1.57 -1.59
C PRO A 93 8.10 -1.05 -2.21
N ARG A 94 7.24 -1.93 -2.74
CA ARG A 94 5.99 -1.51 -3.39
C ARG A 94 4.90 -1.24 -2.36
N ALA A 95 4.76 -2.09 -1.34
CA ALA A 95 3.89 -1.78 -0.21
C ALA A 95 4.30 -0.48 0.49
N GLY A 96 5.61 -0.25 0.68
CA GLY A 96 6.12 0.99 1.25
C GLY A 96 5.77 2.24 0.42
N ALA A 97 5.85 2.15 -0.91
CA ALA A 97 5.44 3.23 -1.80
C ALA A 97 3.94 3.52 -1.73
N GLU A 98 3.10 2.47 -1.73
CA GLU A 98 1.64 2.61 -1.59
C GLU A 98 1.26 3.23 -0.23
N LEU A 99 1.86 2.75 0.86
CA LEU A 99 1.63 3.26 2.20
C LEU A 99 2.08 4.72 2.35
N THR A 100 3.16 5.12 1.67
CA THR A 100 3.60 6.53 1.65
C THR A 100 2.53 7.40 1.00
N LEU A 101 2.02 7.02 -0.17
CA LEU A 101 0.97 7.77 -0.88
C LEU A 101 -0.34 7.83 -0.08
N LEU A 102 -0.73 6.72 0.56
CA LEU A 102 -1.89 6.65 1.43
C LEU A 102 -1.75 7.58 2.63
N PHE A 103 -0.58 7.60 3.27
CA PHE A 103 -0.31 8.44 4.42
C PHE A 103 -0.34 9.93 4.05
N GLU A 104 0.36 10.31 2.97
CA GLU A 104 0.43 11.70 2.51
C GLU A 104 -0.95 12.28 2.15
N ARG A 105 -1.86 11.45 1.62
CA ARG A 105 -3.23 11.88 1.28
C ARG A 105 -4.25 11.71 2.41
N GLY A 106 -3.85 11.18 3.57
CA GLY A 106 -4.77 10.85 4.67
C GLY A 106 -5.81 9.79 4.26
N GLY A 107 -5.40 8.80 3.47
CA GLY A 107 -6.28 7.78 2.90
C GLY A 107 -6.55 6.60 3.84
N GLU A 108 -7.66 5.91 3.58
CA GLU A 108 -8.03 4.68 4.27
C GLU A 108 -7.29 3.46 3.72
N LEU A 109 -6.95 2.51 4.60
CA LEU A 109 -6.45 1.21 4.18
C LEU A 109 -7.59 0.36 3.59
N PRO A 110 -7.28 -0.54 2.62
CA PRO A 110 -8.22 -1.57 2.20
C PRO A 110 -8.72 -2.42 3.37
N ALA A 111 -10.00 -2.82 3.32
CA ALA A 111 -10.62 -3.64 4.36
C ALA A 111 -9.86 -4.97 4.58
N ASP A 112 -9.42 -5.61 3.50
CA ASP A 112 -8.44 -6.70 3.55
C ASP A 112 -7.03 -6.13 3.39
N ARG A 113 -6.33 -5.97 4.50
CA ARG A 113 -4.98 -5.40 4.51
C ARG A 113 -3.92 -6.35 3.93
N SER A 114 -4.22 -7.64 3.76
CA SER A 114 -3.27 -8.62 3.19
C SER A 114 -2.92 -8.33 1.73
N VAL A 115 -3.73 -7.53 1.03
CA VAL A 115 -3.46 -7.07 -0.33
C VAL A 115 -2.14 -6.31 -0.45
N LEU A 116 -1.68 -5.66 0.63
CA LEU A 116 -0.39 -4.97 0.66
C LEU A 116 0.77 -5.95 0.45
N LEU A 117 0.66 -7.18 0.98
CA LEU A 117 1.69 -8.20 0.80
C LEU A 117 1.80 -8.68 -0.65
N ARG A 118 0.68 -8.66 -1.39
CA ARG A 118 0.65 -9.08 -2.79
C ARG A 118 1.38 -8.11 -3.71
N LEU A 119 1.52 -6.84 -3.32
CA LEU A 119 2.24 -5.85 -4.12
C LEU A 119 3.70 -6.26 -4.37
N ASP A 120 4.32 -6.89 -3.37
CA ASP A 120 5.70 -7.37 -3.41
C ASP A 120 5.82 -8.89 -3.64
N ALA A 121 4.71 -9.59 -3.91
CA ALA A 121 4.75 -11.01 -4.23
C ALA A 121 5.47 -11.27 -5.56
N ALA A 122 6.20 -12.39 -5.60
CA ALA A 122 6.95 -12.83 -6.77
C ALA A 122 6.06 -13.14 -7.99
N ASP A 123 4.73 -13.22 -7.84
CA ASP A 123 3.77 -13.35 -8.94
C ASP A 123 3.47 -12.01 -9.68
N ALA A 124 4.19 -10.92 -9.33
CA ALA A 124 4.56 -9.89 -10.31
C ALA A 124 5.66 -10.37 -11.31
N GLY A 125 5.94 -11.67 -11.27
CA GLY A 125 6.89 -12.44 -12.04
C GLY A 125 6.34 -13.83 -12.32
N ALA A 126 5.08 -13.91 -12.78
CA ALA A 126 4.80 -14.89 -13.84
C ALA A 126 5.97 -14.79 -14.81
N LEU A 127 6.69 -15.90 -15.04
CA LEU A 127 7.66 -15.97 -16.13
C LEU A 127 6.93 -15.34 -17.32
N PRO A 128 7.39 -14.18 -17.83
CA PRO A 128 6.67 -13.58 -18.94
C PRO A 128 6.71 -14.66 -20.00
N SER A 129 5.55 -15.20 -20.34
CA SER A 129 5.39 -16.15 -21.44
C SER A 129 5.47 -15.36 -22.76
N GLY A 130 6.43 -14.43 -22.83
CA GLY A 130 6.52 -13.30 -23.73
C GLY A 130 7.77 -12.47 -23.46
N ASP A 131 8.07 -11.57 -24.39
CA ASP A 131 9.22 -10.67 -24.30
C ASP A 131 9.04 -9.68 -23.12
N PRO A 132 9.96 -9.64 -22.13
CA PRO A 132 9.89 -8.70 -21.01
C PRO A 132 9.97 -7.22 -21.44
N LEU A 133 10.33 -6.95 -22.70
CA LEU A 133 10.37 -5.63 -23.33
C LEU A 133 9.23 -5.45 -24.36
N ALA A 134 8.25 -6.36 -24.40
CA ALA A 134 7.05 -6.19 -25.23
C ALA A 134 6.34 -4.87 -24.88
N PRO A 135 5.72 -4.16 -25.84
CA PRO A 135 5.12 -2.84 -25.62
C PRO A 135 4.10 -2.78 -24.47
N ASP A 136 3.38 -3.87 -24.21
CA ASP A 136 2.38 -4.03 -23.16
C ASP A 136 2.97 -4.53 -21.82
N ALA A 137 4.23 -4.96 -21.79
CA ALA A 137 4.89 -5.41 -20.58
C ALA A 137 4.98 -4.27 -19.56
N THR A 138 4.47 -4.50 -18.35
CA THR A 138 4.53 -3.52 -17.26
C THR A 138 5.94 -3.45 -16.69
N VAL A 139 6.57 -2.27 -16.82
CA VAL A 139 7.92 -1.99 -16.32
C VAL A 139 7.85 -1.37 -14.92
N CYS A 140 7.01 -0.35 -14.73
CA CYS A 140 6.81 0.31 -13.45
C CYS A 140 5.45 -0.06 -12.84
N TRP A 141 5.44 -1.03 -11.94
CA TRP A 141 4.22 -1.49 -11.27
C TRP A 141 3.57 -0.44 -10.37
N CYS A 142 4.36 0.40 -9.69
CA CYS A 142 3.82 1.46 -8.83
C CYS A 142 2.99 2.50 -9.61
N ASN A 143 3.40 2.81 -10.84
CA ASN A 143 2.78 3.85 -11.65
C ASN A 143 2.06 3.30 -12.90
N GLY A 144 1.96 1.98 -13.05
CA GLY A 144 1.31 1.31 -14.18
C GLY A 144 1.94 1.61 -15.54
N VAL A 145 3.26 1.86 -15.60
CA VAL A 145 3.92 2.27 -16.86
C VAL A 145 4.48 1.05 -17.60
N THR A 146 4.13 0.93 -18.88
CA THR A 146 4.58 -0.14 -19.77
C THR A 146 5.88 0.19 -20.52
N ALA A 147 6.54 -0.82 -21.08
CA ALA A 147 7.72 -0.63 -21.94
C ALA A 147 7.39 0.23 -23.18
N GLY A 148 6.22 0.05 -23.79
CA GLY A 148 5.79 0.86 -24.93
C GLY A 148 5.60 2.34 -24.58
N THR A 149 5.08 2.64 -23.39
CA THR A 149 4.96 4.02 -22.89
C THR A 149 6.34 4.67 -22.72
N ILE A 150 7.31 3.91 -22.20
CA ILE A 150 8.71 4.36 -22.04
C ILE A 150 9.36 4.59 -23.41
N ALA A 151 9.19 3.65 -24.34
CA ALA A 151 9.73 3.75 -25.69
C ALA A 151 9.19 4.97 -26.46
N GLN A 152 7.88 5.26 -26.31
CA GLN A 152 7.28 6.46 -26.90
C GLN A 152 7.87 7.73 -26.31
N ALA A 153 7.95 7.84 -24.97
CA ALA A 153 8.56 9.00 -24.32
C ALA A 153 10.04 9.19 -24.72
N ALA A 154 10.77 8.09 -24.95
CA ALA A 154 12.14 8.13 -25.45
C ALA A 154 12.21 8.66 -26.90
N ALA A 155 11.30 8.25 -27.77
CA ALA A 155 11.17 8.77 -29.13
C ALA A 155 10.82 10.27 -29.15
N ASP A 156 10.07 10.73 -28.15
CA ASP A 156 9.73 12.14 -27.95
C ASP A 156 10.87 12.95 -27.29
N GLY A 157 12.03 12.33 -27.01
CA GLY A 157 13.26 12.99 -26.56
C GLY A 157 13.68 12.72 -25.11
N ALA A 158 12.91 11.98 -24.32
CA ALA A 158 13.26 11.64 -22.95
C ALA A 158 14.23 10.44 -22.89
N THR A 159 15.53 10.69 -23.02
CA THR A 159 16.56 9.64 -23.17
C THR A 159 17.26 9.23 -21.86
N THR A 160 16.85 9.78 -20.72
CA THR A 160 17.39 9.44 -19.39
C THR A 160 16.30 8.86 -18.51
N VAL A 161 16.67 8.08 -17.48
CA VAL A 161 15.71 7.53 -16.51
C VAL A 161 14.94 8.67 -15.82
N GLU A 162 15.62 9.77 -15.51
CA GLU A 162 15.05 10.99 -14.94
C GLU A 162 14.05 11.64 -15.90
N GLY A 163 14.41 11.76 -17.18
CA GLY A 163 13.53 12.29 -18.22
C GLY A 163 12.27 11.45 -18.39
N ILE A 164 12.42 10.12 -18.47
CA ILE A 164 11.30 9.18 -18.50
C ILE A 164 10.42 9.35 -17.25
N GLY A 165 11.02 9.48 -16.08
CA GLY A 165 10.30 9.70 -14.83
C GLY A 165 9.52 11.02 -14.81
N ALA A 166 10.08 12.09 -15.37
CA ALA A 166 9.38 13.37 -15.49
C ALA A 166 8.16 13.29 -16.42
N CYS A 167 8.26 12.55 -17.53
CA CYS A 167 7.17 12.42 -18.51
C CYS A 167 6.09 11.41 -18.10
N THR A 168 6.47 10.30 -17.44
CA THR A 168 5.59 9.14 -17.24
C THR A 168 5.34 8.78 -15.77
N ARG A 169 6.09 9.40 -14.85
CA ARG A 169 6.22 8.99 -13.44
C ARG A 169 6.90 7.63 -13.23
N ALA A 170 7.39 6.95 -14.27
CA ALA A 170 8.13 5.70 -14.05
C ALA A 170 9.38 5.93 -13.20
N GLY A 171 9.63 5.05 -12.24
CA GLY A 171 10.80 5.14 -11.36
C GLY A 171 10.71 6.17 -10.22
N THR A 172 9.60 6.90 -10.07
CA THR A 172 9.41 7.89 -8.99
C THR A 172 8.76 7.34 -7.72
N GLY A 173 8.19 6.12 -7.78
CA GLY A 173 7.63 5.41 -6.63
C GLY A 173 8.71 4.65 -5.84
N CYS A 174 8.68 3.31 -5.86
CA CYS A 174 9.67 2.50 -5.14
C CYS A 174 11.06 2.43 -5.79
N GLY A 175 11.20 2.89 -7.04
CA GLY A 175 12.47 2.92 -7.77
C GLY A 175 13.00 1.56 -8.27
N THR A 176 12.39 0.42 -7.93
CA THR A 176 12.85 -0.93 -8.33
C THR A 176 12.89 -1.16 -9.84
N CYS A 177 12.10 -0.40 -10.61
CA CYS A 177 12.06 -0.48 -12.07
C CYS A 177 13.14 0.32 -12.80
N ARG A 178 13.96 1.12 -12.10
CA ARG A 178 14.93 2.04 -12.75
C ARG A 178 15.95 1.32 -13.64
N GLY A 179 16.42 0.14 -13.24
CA GLY A 179 17.29 -0.69 -14.10
C GLY A 179 16.59 -1.17 -15.38
N ARG A 180 15.35 -1.64 -15.27
CA ARG A 180 14.54 -2.03 -16.44
C ARG A 180 14.25 -0.85 -17.37
N ILE A 181 14.07 0.36 -16.84
CA ILE A 181 13.93 1.57 -17.67
C ILE A 181 15.20 1.78 -18.52
N GLN A 182 16.39 1.57 -17.94
CA GLN A 182 17.65 1.67 -18.69
C GLN A 182 17.75 0.61 -19.80
N GLU A 183 17.31 -0.62 -19.54
CA GLU A 183 17.26 -1.70 -20.54
C GLU A 183 16.35 -1.33 -21.73
N VAL A 184 15.15 -0.79 -21.46
CA VAL A 184 14.23 -0.31 -22.51
C VAL A 184 14.90 0.78 -23.35
N LEU A 185 15.50 1.79 -22.70
CA LEU A 185 16.17 2.89 -23.39
C LEU A 185 17.33 2.40 -24.28
N ALA A 186 18.14 1.45 -23.79
CA ALA A 186 19.22 0.86 -24.56
C ALA A 186 18.71 0.09 -25.79
N SER A 187 17.61 -0.66 -25.66
CA SER A 187 17.00 -1.40 -26.76
C SER A 187 16.41 -0.49 -27.85
N ALA A 188 15.82 0.63 -27.47
CA ALA A 188 15.26 1.63 -28.38
C ALA A 188 16.37 2.34 -29.19
N GLY A 189 17.48 2.70 -28.53
CA GLY A 189 18.65 3.28 -29.19
C GLY A 189 19.33 2.32 -30.18
N GLY A 190 19.36 1.02 -29.87
CA GLY A 190 19.90 0.00 -30.78
C GLY A 190 19.05 -0.24 -32.03
N ARG A 191 17.71 -0.13 -31.93
CA ARG A 191 16.80 -0.25 -33.08
C ARG A 191 16.86 0.94 -34.03
N ALA A 192 17.09 2.15 -33.52
CA ALA A 192 17.28 3.33 -34.35
C ALA A 192 18.59 3.29 -35.17
N ALA A 193 19.67 2.71 -34.60
CA ALA A 193 20.95 2.55 -35.28
C ALA A 193 20.97 1.42 -36.33
N ALA A 194 20.08 0.43 -36.23
CA ALA A 194 19.97 -0.68 -37.19
C ALA A 194 19.11 -0.36 -38.43
N LEU A 195 18.49 0.82 -38.48
CA LEU A 195 17.64 1.30 -39.59
C LEU A 195 18.30 2.40 -40.43
N LEU A 196 19.57 2.71 -40.16
CA LEU A 196 20.43 3.62 -40.92
C LEU A 196 21.59 2.85 -41.54
#